data_AF-A0A518V8V5-F1
#
_entry.id   AF-A0A518V8V5-F1
#
_cell.length_a   1.000
_cell.length_b   1.000
_cell.length_c   1.000
_cell.angle_alpha   90.00
_cell.angle_beta   90.00
_cell.angle_gamma   90.00
#
_symmetry.space_group_name_H-M   'P 1'
#
loop_
_entity.id
_entity.type
_entity.pdbx_description
1 polymer ?
#
loop_
_entity_poly.entity_id
_entity_poly.type
_entity_poly.pdbx_seq_one_letter_code
_entity_poly.pdbx_strand_id
1 'polypeptide(L)'
;MDKKNSLTIQFRTETSNDCDLQFADFIIDGKSLFDQFRKYDVVPSLGWGIKEYQDEMVSYFLMQKPHPLLWYRVPVLVCSHCGDLECGFISAKIERIGNTIVWKDFYK
;
A
#
# COMPACT_ATOMS: atom_id res chain seq x y z
N MET A 1 -18.90 0.28 -20.67
CA MET A 1 -17.64 0.98 -20.94
C MET A 1 -16.78 0.75 -19.73
N ASP A 2 -15.82 -0.18 -19.81
CA ASP A 2 -14.98 -0.53 -18.66
C ASP A 2 -14.17 0.70 -18.28
N LYS A 3 -14.46 1.29 -17.12
CA LYS A 3 -13.72 2.43 -16.61
C LYS A 3 -12.28 1.96 -16.40
N LYS A 4 -11.36 2.46 -17.20
CA LYS A 4 -9.95 2.14 -17.06
C LYS A 4 -9.42 2.95 -15.88
N ASN A 5 -9.36 2.33 -14.70
CA ASN A 5 -8.79 2.99 -13.54
C ASN A 5 -7.30 3.28 -13.81
N SER A 6 -6.87 4.49 -13.50
CA SER A 6 -5.46 4.87 -13.65
C SER A 6 -4.75 4.74 -12.32
N LEU A 7 -3.63 4.03 -12.30
CA LEU A 7 -2.71 4.02 -11.18
C LEU A 7 -1.43 4.75 -11.60
N THR A 8 -0.99 5.71 -10.78
CA THR A 8 0.31 6.36 -10.91
C THR A 8 1.02 6.27 -9.58
N ILE A 9 2.33 6.05 -9.62
CA ILE A 9 3.17 6.05 -8.43
C ILE A 9 3.87 7.40 -8.34
N GLN A 10 3.75 8.07 -7.19
CA GLN A 10 4.42 9.34 -6.93
C GLN A 10 5.29 9.22 -5.69
N PHE A 11 6.60 9.41 -5.84
CA PHE A 11 7.50 9.48 -4.69
C PHE A 11 7.28 10.80 -3.94
N ARG A 12 7.13 10.69 -2.61
CA ARG A 12 6.87 11.82 -1.72
C ARG A 12 7.84 11.80 -0.55
N THR A 13 8.08 12.99 -0.02
CA THR A 13 8.72 13.20 1.28
C THR A 13 7.74 13.96 2.15
N GLU A 14 7.41 13.45 3.32
CA GLU A 14 6.58 14.16 4.31
C GLU A 14 7.32 14.17 5.65
N THR A 15 7.33 15.32 6.33
CA THR A 15 7.89 15.42 7.68
C THR A 15 6.83 15.04 8.70
N SER A 16 7.11 14.03 9.53
CA SER A 16 6.26 13.59 10.64
C SER A 16 7.12 13.39 11.89
N ASN A 17 6.72 13.97 13.03
CA ASN A 17 7.44 13.87 14.31
C ASN A 17 8.96 14.14 14.17
N ASP A 18 9.31 15.23 13.51
CA ASP A 18 10.69 15.67 13.24
C ASP A 18 11.55 14.69 12.41
N CYS A 19 10.93 13.75 11.70
CA CYS A 19 11.58 12.82 10.79
C CYS A 19 10.98 12.93 9.38
N ASP A 20 11.84 12.89 8.35
CA ASP A 20 11.41 12.85 6.96
C ASP A 20 11.08 11.41 6.54
N LEU A 21 9.84 11.19 6.12
CA LEU A 21 9.34 9.93 5.60
C LEU A 21 9.34 9.98 4.07
N GLN A 22 10.10 9.07 3.45
CA GLN A 22 10.07 8.86 2.01
C GLN A 22 9.25 7.61 1.67
N PHE A 23 8.32 7.74 0.72
CA PHE A 23 7.44 6.65 0.32
C PHE A 23 6.91 6.83 -1.11
N ALA A 24 6.35 5.76 -1.67
CA ALA A 24 5.74 5.75 -3.00
C ALA A 24 4.21 5.79 -2.86
N ASP A 25 3.61 6.96 -3.07
CA ASP A 25 2.15 7.16 -3.00
C ASP A 25 1.45 6.55 -4.21
N PHE A 26 0.30 5.93 -3.94
CA PHE A 26 -0.58 5.37 -4.96
C PHE A 26 -1.61 6.43 -5.34
N ILE A 27 -1.46 7.02 -6.52
CA ILE A 27 -2.43 7.95 -7.08
C ILE A 27 -3.42 7.15 -7.93
N ILE A 28 -4.63 6.93 -7.39
CA ILE A 28 -5.68 6.12 -8.01
C ILE A 28 -6.77 7.07 -8.52
N ASP A 29 -7.00 7.05 -9.83
CA ASP A 29 -7.96 7.97 -10.50
C ASP A 29 -7.72 9.44 -10.11
N GLY A 30 -6.45 9.84 -10.01
CA GLY A 30 -6.03 11.20 -9.64
C GLY A 30 -6.11 11.51 -8.14
N LYS A 31 -6.46 10.54 -7.29
CA LYS A 31 -6.56 10.73 -5.84
C LYS A 31 -5.43 10.02 -5.13
N SER A 32 -4.69 10.75 -4.30
CA SER A 32 -3.69 10.17 -3.40
C SER A 32 -4.36 9.21 -2.42
N LEU A 33 -3.82 7.99 -2.33
CA LEU A 33 -4.25 7.03 -1.33
C LEU A 33 -3.75 7.47 0.06
N PHE A 34 -2.51 7.95 0.16
CA PHE A 34 -1.98 8.50 1.41
C PHE A 34 -2.88 9.60 1.99
N ASP A 35 -3.24 10.62 1.21
CA ASP A 35 -4.02 11.75 1.71
C ASP A 35 -5.42 11.35 2.20
N GLN A 36 -6.02 10.31 1.59
CA GLN A 36 -7.31 9.77 2.03
C GLN A 36 -7.26 9.11 3.42
N PHE A 37 -6.11 8.55 3.79
CA PHE A 37 -5.92 7.80 5.03
C PHE A 37 -4.96 8.46 6.01
N ARG A 38 -4.43 9.65 5.70
CA ARG A 38 -3.44 10.42 6.49
C ARG A 38 -3.82 10.54 7.97
N LYS A 39 -5.11 10.68 8.28
CA LYS A 39 -5.62 10.78 9.66
C LYS A 39 -5.35 9.55 10.54
N TYR A 40 -4.91 8.44 9.95
CA TYR A 40 -4.60 7.20 10.67
C TYR A 40 -3.09 6.99 10.88
N ASP A 41 -2.26 7.96 10.52
CA ASP A 41 -0.79 7.89 10.67
C ASP A 41 -0.18 6.67 9.98
N VAL A 42 -0.61 6.46 8.73
CA VAL A 42 -0.18 5.35 7.87
C VAL A 42 0.44 5.87 6.59
N VAL A 43 1.41 5.14 6.07
CA VAL A 43 2.08 5.37 4.78
C VAL A 43 1.89 4.17 3.86
N PRO A 44 1.95 4.36 2.54
CA PRO A 44 2.13 3.27 1.58
C PRO A 44 3.24 2.32 2.00
N SER A 45 2.94 1.02 1.99
CA SER A 45 3.94 -0.03 2.24
C SER A 45 4.94 -0.18 1.10
N LEU A 46 4.73 0.51 -0.03
CA LEU A 46 5.71 0.62 -1.11
C LEU A 46 6.53 1.92 -1.01
N GLY A 47 7.80 1.85 -1.39
CA GLY A 47 8.75 2.96 -1.40
C GLY A 47 9.29 3.35 -0.03
N TRP A 48 9.01 2.58 1.02
CA TRP A 48 9.38 2.85 2.40
C TRP A 48 10.09 1.65 3.04
N GLY A 49 11.22 1.86 3.73
CA GLY A 49 12.01 0.79 4.35
C GLY A 49 13.06 0.16 3.41
N ILE A 50 13.56 -1.03 3.77
CA ILE A 50 14.66 -1.71 3.07
C ILE A 50 14.19 -2.43 1.80
N LYS A 51 15.13 -2.73 0.89
CA LYS A 51 14.84 -3.36 -0.41
C LYS A 51 14.14 -4.71 -0.27
N GLU A 52 14.54 -5.53 0.70
CA GLU A 52 13.99 -6.87 0.91
C GLU A 52 12.50 -6.78 1.23
N TYR A 53 12.12 -5.87 2.13
CA TYR A 53 10.73 -5.59 2.45
C TYR A 53 9.95 -5.13 1.20
N GLN A 54 10.55 -4.27 0.38
CA GLN A 54 9.94 -3.80 -0.86
C GLN A 54 9.72 -4.93 -1.88
N ASP A 55 10.68 -5.82 -2.06
CA ASP A 55 10.54 -6.99 -2.93
C ASP A 55 9.40 -7.92 -2.43
N GLU A 56 9.28 -8.10 -1.11
CA GLU A 56 8.18 -8.85 -0.52
C GLU A 56 6.83 -8.19 -0.81
N MET A 57 6.70 -6.89 -0.57
CA MET A 57 5.45 -6.15 -0.81
C MET A 57 5.01 -6.23 -2.28
N VAL A 58 5.94 -6.09 -3.23
CA VAL A 58 5.65 -6.25 -4.66
C VAL A 58 5.14 -7.66 -4.97
N SER A 59 5.76 -8.70 -4.41
CA SER A 59 5.32 -10.07 -4.65
C SER A 59 3.94 -10.37 -4.07
N TYR A 60 3.56 -9.74 -2.94
CA TYR A 60 2.21 -9.83 -2.38
C TYR A 60 1.18 -9.11 -3.27
N PHE A 61 1.50 -7.89 -3.70
CA PHE A 61 0.67 -7.07 -4.59
C PHE A 61 0.40 -7.71 -5.95
N LEU A 62 1.34 -8.52 -6.44
CA LEU A 62 1.22 -9.26 -7.70
C LEU A 62 0.69 -10.69 -7.51
N MET A 63 0.29 -11.05 -6.29
CA MET A 63 -0.21 -12.39 -5.94
C MET A 63 0.78 -13.52 -6.34
N GLN A 64 2.08 -13.25 -6.23
CA GLN A 64 3.14 -14.23 -6.47
C GLN A 64 3.35 -15.12 -5.24
N LYS A 65 3.16 -14.55 -4.04
CA LYS A 65 3.08 -15.27 -2.77
C LYS A 65 1.94 -14.69 -1.91
N PRO A 66 1.30 -15.50 -1.04
CA PRO A 66 0.34 -14.98 -0.07
C PRO A 66 1.05 -14.24 1.08
N HIS A 67 0.37 -13.28 1.71
CA HIS A 67 0.88 -12.65 2.92
C HIS A 67 0.81 -13.65 4.10
N PRO A 68 1.87 -13.81 4.91
CA PRO A 68 1.95 -14.86 5.93
C PRO A 68 0.85 -14.78 6.99
N LEU A 69 0.40 -13.56 7.32
CA LEU A 69 -0.60 -13.31 8.37
C LEU A 69 -1.98 -12.92 7.84
N LEU A 70 -2.08 -12.55 6.56
CA LEU A 70 -3.29 -11.89 6.01
C LEU A 70 -3.92 -12.69 4.86
N TRP A 71 -3.36 -13.85 4.50
CA TRP A 71 -3.81 -14.76 3.45
C TRP A 71 -4.09 -14.04 2.12
N TYR A 72 -5.36 -13.78 1.80
CA TYR A 72 -5.84 -13.14 0.57
C TYR A 72 -5.88 -11.61 0.65
N ARG A 73 -5.41 -11.03 1.76
CA ARG A 73 -5.25 -9.61 1.94
C ARG A 73 -3.77 -9.25 2.03
N VAL A 74 -3.49 -8.00 1.69
CA VAL A 74 -2.15 -7.42 1.75
C VAL A 74 -2.24 -6.07 2.44
N PRO A 75 -1.24 -5.68 3.25
CA PRO A 75 -1.21 -4.37 3.88
C PRO A 75 -0.77 -3.33 2.86
N VAL A 76 -1.71 -2.51 2.37
CA VAL A 76 -1.45 -1.47 1.35
C VAL A 76 -0.88 -0.20 2.00
N LEU A 77 -1.36 0.11 3.20
CA LEU A 77 -0.81 1.15 4.05
C LEU A 77 -0.43 0.54 5.40
N VAL A 78 0.68 1.00 5.99
CA VAL A 78 1.22 0.52 7.27
C VAL A 78 1.59 1.70 8.15
N CYS A 79 1.81 1.46 9.44
CA CYS A 79 2.29 2.47 10.38
C CYS A 79 3.46 3.28 9.82
N SER A 80 3.34 4.60 9.84
CA SER A 80 4.33 5.55 9.30
C SER A 80 5.71 5.46 9.99
N HIS A 81 5.74 4.96 11.23
CA HIS A 81 6.94 4.92 12.07
C HIS A 81 7.72 3.61 11.96
N CYS A 82 7.03 2.47 11.95
CA CYS A 82 7.67 1.16 12.06
C CYS A 82 7.25 0.15 11.00
N GLY A 83 6.19 0.43 10.22
CA GLY A 83 5.65 -0.51 9.24
C GLY A 83 5.02 -1.77 9.83
N ASP A 84 4.93 -1.86 11.17
CA ASP A 84 4.39 -3.00 11.88
C ASP A 84 2.86 -3.04 11.79
N LEU A 85 2.31 -4.24 11.62
CA LEU A 85 0.87 -4.48 11.53
C LEU A 85 0.16 -4.34 12.88
N GLU A 86 0.87 -4.53 14.00
CA GLU A 86 0.30 -4.36 15.34
C GLU A 86 0.02 -2.88 15.67
N CYS A 87 0.80 -1.96 15.10
CA CYS A 87 0.56 -0.52 15.24
C CYS A 87 -0.62 -0.02 14.39
N GLY A 88 -0.94 -0.76 13.32
CA GLY A 88 -2.08 -0.48 12.44
C GLY A 88 -1.70 -0.50 10.97
N PHE A 89 -2.67 -0.91 10.15
CA PHE A 89 -2.53 -0.97 8.70
C PHE A 89 -3.88 -0.75 8.02
N ILE A 90 -3.86 -0.46 6.72
CA ILE A 90 -5.02 -0.60 5.85
C ILE A 90 -4.71 -1.73 4.87
N SER A 91 -5.56 -2.75 4.85
CA SER A 91 -5.44 -3.87 3.93
C SER A 91 -6.40 -3.78 2.76
N ALA A 92 -6.03 -4.39 1.65
CA ALA A 92 -6.94 -4.67 0.54
C ALA A 92 -7.02 -6.18 0.31
N LYS A 93 -8.20 -6.65 -0.09
CA LYS A 93 -8.34 -7.98 -0.67
C LYS A 93 -7.76 -7.96 -2.09
N ILE A 94 -6.95 -8.96 -2.41
CA ILE A 94 -6.34 -9.09 -3.73
C ILE A 94 -6.93 -10.31 -4.42
N GLU A 95 -7.36 -10.15 -5.67
CA GLU A 95 -7.91 -11.21 -6.51
C GLU A 95 -7.30 -11.14 -7.91
N ARG A 96 -7.11 -12.30 -8.54
CA ARG A 96 -6.67 -12.38 -9.94
C ARG A 96 -7.85 -12.68 -10.85
N ILE A 97 -8.09 -11.79 -11.80
CA ILE A 97 -9.10 -11.96 -12.86
C ILE A 97 -8.36 -11.95 -14.20
N GLY A 98 -8.13 -13.14 -14.75
CA GLY A 98 -7.32 -13.32 -15.95
C GLY A 98 -5.88 -12.81 -15.74
N ASN A 99 -5.50 -11.77 -16.49
CA ASN A 99 -4.19 -11.13 -16.37
C ASN A 99 -4.20 -9.83 -15.55
N THR A 100 -5.31 -9.55 -14.87
CA THR A 100 -5.47 -8.35 -14.03
C THR A 100 -5.47 -8.75 -12.56
N ILE A 101 -4.69 -8.04 -11.76
CA ILE A 101 -4.78 -8.11 -10.31
C ILE A 101 -5.71 -6.99 -9.84
N VAL A 102 -6.75 -7.35 -9.09
CA VAL A 102 -7.77 -6.43 -8.59
C VAL A 102 -7.60 -6.26 -7.09
N TRP A 103 -7.46 -5.01 -6.66
CA TRP A 103 -7.42 -4.62 -5.25
C TRP A 103 -8.79 -4.06 -4.89
N LYS A 104 -9.42 -4.63 -3.87
CA LYS A 104 -10.76 -4.23 -3.45
C LYS A 104 -10.96 -4.41 -1.96
N ASP A 105 -12.13 -4.02 -1.46
CA ASP A 105 -12.54 -4.19 -0.06
C ASP A 105 -11.48 -3.65 0.92
N PHE A 106 -11.08 -2.38 0.75
CA PHE A 106 -10.12 -1.75 1.66
C PHE A 106 -10.68 -1.72 3.08
N TYR A 107 -9.89 -2.21 4.05
CA TYR A 107 -10.29 -2.34 5.44
C TYR A 107 -9.17 -1.90 6.36
N LYS A 108 -9.54 -1.16 7.41
CA LYS A 108 -8.65 -0.76 8.51
C LYS A 108 -8.63 -1.84 9.57
#